data_AF-A0A945UQ10-F1
#
_entry.id   AF-A0A945UQ10-F1
#
_cell.length_a   1.000
_cell.length_b   1.000
_cell.length_c   1.000
_cell.angle_alpha   90.00
_cell.angle_beta   90.00
_cell.angle_gamma   90.00
#
_symmetry.space_group_name_H-M   'P 1'
#
loop_
_entity.id
_entity.type
_entity.pdbx_description
1 polymer ?
#
loop_
_entity_poly.entity_id
_entity_poly.type
_entity_poly.pdbx_seq_one_letter_code
_entity_poly.pdbx_strand_id
1 'polypeptide(L)'
;MDNPASLQPLSSNTTEFIVIGVYFCFLIAVGVVFGRLVRNSSDYFRAGGQASWWLVGLSMFMSGISTYTFVGNAAGIFKSGWSPLAIYAANVSGFLLSGLLLGAWYRQMRVV
;
A
#
# COMPACT_ATOMS: atom_id res chain seq x y z
N MET A 1 10.18 -42.26 -4.66
CA MET A 1 10.60 -42.40 -3.25
C MET A 1 11.43 -41.18 -2.99
N ASP A 2 10.75 -40.09 -2.64
CA ASP A 2 11.28 -38.74 -2.80
C ASP A 2 11.87 -38.37 -1.44
N ASN A 3 13.19 -38.25 -1.42
CA ASN A 3 14.00 -38.04 -0.23
C ASN A 3 13.54 -36.75 0.50
N PRO A 4 13.08 -36.82 1.77
CA PRO A 4 12.66 -35.64 2.54
C PRO A 4 13.83 -34.72 2.97
N ALA A 5 15.05 -34.94 2.47
CA ALA A 5 16.26 -34.18 2.81
C ALA A 5 16.70 -33.15 1.75
N SER A 6 15.88 -32.83 0.74
CA SER A 6 16.10 -31.64 -0.10
C SER A 6 15.55 -30.35 0.51
N LEU A 7 15.06 -30.43 1.76
CA LEU A 7 14.68 -29.27 2.56
C LEU A 7 15.95 -28.46 2.80
N GLN A 8 15.98 -27.29 2.17
CA GLN A 8 17.02 -26.28 2.30
C GLN A 8 17.49 -26.19 3.77
N PRO A 9 18.81 -26.08 4.03
CA PRO A 9 19.28 -25.84 5.39
C PRO A 9 18.54 -24.62 5.92
N LEU A 10 17.95 -24.75 7.11
CA LEU A 10 17.20 -23.71 7.82
C LEU A 10 17.98 -22.40 7.74
N SER A 11 17.62 -21.58 6.75
CA SER A 11 18.23 -20.28 6.49
C SER A 11 18.21 -19.52 7.80
N SER A 12 19.37 -19.05 8.23
CA SER A 12 19.62 -18.47 9.55
C SER A 12 18.49 -17.56 10.00
N ASN A 13 17.69 -18.00 10.98
CA ASN A 13 16.61 -17.21 11.62
C ASN A 13 17.08 -15.79 11.97
N THR A 14 18.36 -15.65 12.35
CA THR A 14 19.04 -14.38 12.60
C THR A 14 18.91 -13.39 11.44
N THR A 15 19.05 -13.82 10.19
CA THR A 15 18.93 -12.95 9.01
C THR A 15 17.50 -12.41 8.87
N GLU A 16 16.49 -13.24 9.11
CA GLU A 16 15.09 -12.85 9.03
C GLU A 16 14.74 -11.80 10.09
N PHE A 17 15.17 -12.01 11.34
CA PHE A 17 14.97 -11.04 12.41
C PHE A 17 15.74 -9.73 12.16
N ILE A 18 16.92 -9.78 11.56
CA ILE A 18 17.67 -8.59 11.16
C ILE A 18 16.89 -7.78 10.11
N VAL A 19 16.36 -8.44 9.08
CA VAL A 19 15.58 -7.76 8.03
C VAL A 19 14.34 -7.10 8.61
N ILE A 20 13.63 -7.79 9.51
CA ILE A 20 12.47 -7.22 10.22
C ILE A 20 12.88 -6.00 11.05
N GLY A 21 13.96 -6.10 11.83
CA GLY A 21 14.47 -5.01 12.64
C GLY A 21 14.85 -3.78 11.81
N VAL A 22 15.55 -3.98 10.68
CA VAL A 22 15.92 -2.90 9.75
C VAL A 22 14.67 -2.24 9.16
N TYR A 23 13.67 -3.03 8.77
CA TYR A 23 12.41 -2.51 8.23
C TYR A 23 11.67 -1.62 9.24
N PHE A 24 11.55 -2.05 10.50
CA PHE A 24 10.94 -1.23 11.55
C PHE A 24 11.71 0.06 11.80
N CYS A 25 13.04 -0.01 11.92
CA CYS A 25 13.89 1.17 12.08
C CYS A 25 13.73 2.14 10.90
N PHE A 26 13.63 1.62 9.68
CA PHE A 26 13.40 2.42 8.48
C PHE A 26 12.04 3.14 8.54
N LEU A 27 10.96 2.45 8.91
CA LEU A 27 9.64 3.07 9.06
C LEU A 27 9.64 4.18 10.12
N ILE A 28 10.30 3.96 11.26
CA ILE A 28 10.43 4.97 12.31
C ILE A 28 11.23 6.17 11.80
N ALA A 29 12.36 5.94 11.12
CA ALA A 29 13.19 7.00 10.57
C ALA A 29 12.41 7.85 9.56
N VAL A 30 11.67 7.21 8.65
CA VAL A 30 10.77 7.88 7.70
C VAL A 30 9.74 8.71 8.46
N GLY A 31 9.06 8.14 9.44
CA GLY A 31 8.07 8.85 10.27
C GLY A 31 8.64 10.09 10.98
N VAL A 32 9.84 9.99 11.54
CA VAL A 32 10.51 11.13 12.21
C VAL A 32 10.92 12.20 11.20
N VAL A 33 11.45 11.82 10.04
CA VAL A 33 11.84 12.77 8.99
C VAL A 33 10.60 13.52 8.48
N PHE A 34 9.55 12.82 8.05
CA PHE A 34 8.33 13.46 7.55
C PHE A 34 7.58 14.23 8.65
N GLY A 35 7.65 13.77 9.90
CA GLY A 35 7.10 14.51 11.05
C GLY A 35 7.75 15.88 11.25
N ARG A 36 9.03 16.05 10.91
CA ARG A 36 9.72 17.36 10.96
C ARG A 36 9.30 18.31 9.83
N LEU A 37 8.73 17.79 8.75
CA LEU A 37 8.25 18.58 7.61
C LEU A 37 6.87 19.21 7.86
N VAL A 38 6.09 18.65 8.80
CA VAL A 38 4.75 19.15 9.14
C VAL A 38 4.88 20.30 10.13
N ARG A 39 4.55 21.53 9.71
CA ARG A 39 4.57 22.73 10.57
C ARG A 39 3.18 23.26 10.91
N ASN A 40 2.23 23.12 9.99
CA ASN A 40 0.86 23.60 10.15
C ASN A 40 -0.18 22.51 9.83
N SER A 41 -1.43 22.73 10.24
CA SER A 41 -2.54 21.81 9.94
C SER A 41 -2.73 21.59 8.44
N SER A 42 -2.52 22.62 7.61
CA SER A 42 -2.62 22.49 6.14
C SER A 42 -1.54 21.57 5.56
N ASP A 43 -0.33 21.57 6.14
CA ASP A 43 0.76 20.67 5.74
C ASP A 43 0.43 19.22 6.12
N TYR A 44 -0.21 19.02 7.27
CA TYR A 44 -0.62 17.69 7.73
C TYR A 44 -1.73 17.08 6.86
N PHE A 45 -2.77 17.86 6.52
CA PHE A 45 -3.93 17.33 5.79
C PHE A 45 -3.78 17.32 4.27
N ARG A 46 -2.99 18.24 3.69
CA ARG A 46 -2.91 18.43 2.23
C ARG A 46 -1.47 18.42 1.70
N ALA A 47 -0.50 18.06 2.54
CA ALA A 47 0.93 18.11 2.20
C ALA A 47 1.35 19.49 1.65
N GLY A 48 0.74 20.56 2.15
CA GLY A 48 1.02 21.96 1.76
C GLY A 48 0.65 22.28 0.31
N GLY A 49 -0.19 21.47 -0.35
CA GLY A 49 -0.57 21.65 -1.75
C GLY A 49 0.52 21.31 -2.76
N GLN A 50 1.65 20.73 -2.32
CA GLN A 50 2.82 20.42 -3.15
C GLN A 50 2.90 18.96 -3.58
N ALA A 51 1.99 18.10 -3.08
CA ALA A 51 1.98 16.70 -3.45
C ALA A 51 1.66 16.53 -4.94
N SER A 52 2.57 15.89 -5.67
CA SER A 52 2.36 15.58 -7.08
C SER A 52 1.22 14.57 -7.26
N TRP A 53 0.47 14.68 -8.35
CA TRP A 53 -0.70 13.84 -8.63
C TRP A 53 -0.41 12.33 -8.57
N TRP A 54 0.79 11.91 -9.00
CA TRP A 54 1.22 10.52 -8.95
C TRP A 54 1.53 10.05 -7.52
N LEU A 55 2.11 10.92 -6.68
CA LEU A 55 2.43 10.62 -5.29
C LEU A 55 1.15 10.43 -4.46
N VAL A 56 0.17 11.32 -4.69
CA VAL A 56 -1.17 11.21 -4.10
C VAL A 56 -1.87 9.94 -4.58
N GLY A 57 -1.79 9.62 -5.87
CA GLY A 57 -2.38 8.40 -6.45
C GLY A 57 -1.79 7.12 -5.87
N LEU A 58 -0.46 7.03 -5.74
CA LEU A 58 0.21 5.88 -5.12
C LEU A 58 -0.17 5.71 -3.65
N SER A 59 -0.28 6.81 -2.90
CA SER A 59 -0.68 6.80 -1.49
C SER A 59 -2.11 6.31 -1.31
N MET A 60 -3.01 6.76 -2.19
CA MET A 60 -4.41 6.32 -2.22
C MET A 60 -4.53 4.83 -2.56
N PHE A 61 -3.74 4.35 -3.53
CA PHE A 61 -3.68 2.93 -3.89
C PHE A 61 -3.18 2.07 -2.72
N MET A 62 -2.08 2.47 -2.07
CA MET A 62 -1.52 1.74 -0.93
C MET A 62 -2.45 1.72 0.28
N SER A 63 -3.26 2.76 0.47
CA SER A 63 -4.26 2.80 1.55
C SER A 63 -5.35 1.73 1.40
N GLY A 64 -5.55 1.19 0.20
CA GLY A 64 -6.47 0.08 -0.06
C GLY A 64 -5.86 -1.32 0.11
N ILE A 65 -4.54 -1.42 0.30
CA ILE A 65 -3.84 -2.70 0.43
C ILE A 65 -3.65 -3.05 1.91
N SER A 66 -4.01 -4.29 2.26
CA SER A 66 -3.83 -4.83 3.61
C SER A 66 -3.28 -6.26 3.55
N THR A 67 -2.91 -6.82 4.71
CA THR A 67 -2.51 -8.23 4.84
C THR A 67 -3.57 -9.18 4.26
N TYR A 68 -4.86 -8.79 4.33
CA TYR A 68 -5.95 -9.53 3.71
C TYR A 68 -5.79 -9.67 2.19
N THR A 69 -5.30 -8.63 1.52
CA THR A 69 -5.05 -8.63 0.08
C THR A 69 -4.02 -9.69 -0.32
N PHE A 70 -3.03 -9.96 0.54
CA PHE A 70 -1.99 -10.96 0.27
C PHE A 70 -2.40 -12.37 0.70
N VAL A 71 -2.89 -12.53 1.94
CA VAL A 71 -3.17 -13.86 2.50
C VAL A 71 -4.60 -14.30 2.19
N GLY A 72 -5.57 -13.40 2.37
CA GLY A 72 -7.00 -13.67 2.18
C GLY A 72 -7.36 -13.87 0.71
N ASN A 73 -6.96 -12.97 -0.18
CA ASN A 73 -7.28 -13.10 -1.59
C ASN A 73 -6.53 -14.25 -2.26
N ALA A 74 -5.28 -14.53 -1.87
CA ALA A 74 -4.58 -15.73 -2.32
C ALA A 74 -5.36 -17.00 -1.92
N ALA A 75 -5.77 -17.12 -0.66
CA ALA A 75 -6.61 -18.23 -0.20
C ALA A 75 -7.95 -18.32 -0.95
N GLY A 76 -8.55 -17.19 -1.30
CA GLY A 76 -9.76 -17.11 -2.11
C GLY A 76 -9.56 -17.61 -3.55
N ILE A 77 -8.42 -17.28 -4.18
CA ILE A 77 -8.08 -17.75 -5.53
C ILE A 77 -7.82 -19.26 -5.53
N PHE A 78 -7.16 -19.78 -4.49
CA PHE A 78 -6.96 -21.23 -4.35
C PHE A 78 -8.27 -22.02 -4.26
N LYS A 79 -9.35 -21.42 -3.73
CA LYS A 79 -10.66 -22.09 -3.58
C LYS A 79 -11.62 -21.85 -4.74
N SER A 80 -11.69 -20.63 -5.26
CA SER A 80 -12.69 -20.19 -6.24
C SER A 80 -12.10 -19.81 -7.61
N GLY A 81 -10.81 -20.05 -7.84
CA GLY A 81 -10.15 -19.71 -9.09
C GLY A 81 -10.06 -18.20 -9.33
N TRP A 82 -10.35 -17.76 -10.55
CA TRP A 82 -10.14 -16.37 -11.01
C TRP A 82 -11.16 -15.35 -10.48
N SER A 83 -12.14 -15.77 -9.68
CA SER A 83 -13.23 -14.88 -9.21
C SER A 83 -12.76 -13.63 -8.43
N PRO A 84 -11.76 -13.69 -7.52
CA PRO A 84 -11.30 -12.51 -6.79
C PRO A 84 -10.64 -11.44 -7.68
N LEU A 85 -10.19 -11.78 -8.89
CA LEU A 85 -9.61 -10.81 -9.84
C LEU A 85 -10.64 -9.81 -10.37
N ALA A 86 -11.91 -10.21 -10.41
CA ALA A 86 -13.01 -9.31 -10.80
C ALA A 86 -13.13 -8.10 -9.85
N ILE A 87 -12.83 -8.28 -8.56
CA ILE A 87 -12.86 -7.20 -7.57
C ILE A 87 -11.77 -6.16 -7.89
N TYR A 88 -10.58 -6.59 -8.31
CA TYR A 88 -9.52 -5.66 -8.68
C TYR A 88 -9.82 -4.92 -9.98
N ALA A 89 -10.39 -5.61 -10.98
CA ALA A 89 -10.86 -4.97 -12.21
C ALA A 89 -11.94 -3.91 -11.93
N ALA A 90 -12.89 -4.23 -11.03
CA ALA A 90 -13.90 -3.28 -10.57
C ALA A 90 -13.27 -2.08 -9.85
N ASN A 91 -12.30 -2.28 -8.96
CA ASN A 91 -11.58 -1.19 -8.29
C ASN A 91 -10.89 -0.25 -9.29
N VAL A 92 -10.18 -0.79 -10.29
CA VAL A 92 -9.54 0.02 -11.34
C VAL A 92 -10.57 0.84 -12.11
N SER A 93 -11.67 0.22 -12.51
CA SER A 93 -12.75 0.93 -13.22
C SER A 93 -13.40 2.02 -12.35
N GLY A 94 -13.56 1.77 -11.05
CA GLY A 94 -14.12 2.72 -10.09
C GLY A 94 -13.20 3.91 -9.85
N PHE A 95 -11.90 3.70 -9.72
CA PHE A 95 -10.91 4.79 -9.61
C PHE A 95 -10.85 5.63 -10.89
N LEU A 96 -10.91 5.00 -12.07
CA LEU A 96 -10.93 5.70 -13.35
C LEU A 96 -12.19 6.56 -13.49
N LEU A 97 -13.38 6.00 -13.22
CA LEU A 97 -14.64 6.72 -13.27
C LEU A 97 -14.67 7.87 -12.25
N SER A 98 -14.17 7.64 -11.04
CA SER A 98 -14.09 8.67 -10.00
C SER A 98 -13.15 9.80 -10.42
N GLY A 99 -12.01 9.48 -11.05
CA GLY A 99 -11.09 10.48 -11.59
C GLY A 99 -11.71 11.33 -12.71
N LEU A 100 -12.48 10.71 -13.60
CA LEU A 100 -13.08 11.39 -14.75
C LEU A 100 -14.31 12.24 -14.37
N LEU A 101 -15.18 11.72 -13.52
CA LEU A 101 -16.44 12.40 -13.14
C LEU A 101 -16.23 13.38 -11.99
N LEU A 102 -15.61 12.89 -10.91
CA LEU A 102 -15.47 13.68 -9.69
C LEU A 102 -14.20 14.53 -9.71
N GLY A 103 -13.18 14.20 -10.50
CA GLY A 103 -11.96 15.01 -10.61
C GLY A 103 -12.23 16.46 -11.03
N ALA A 104 -13.22 16.68 -11.90
CA ALA A 104 -13.66 18.02 -12.29
C ALA A 104 -14.29 18.80 -11.12
N TRP A 105 -15.08 18.13 -10.27
CA TRP A 105 -15.74 18.72 -9.10
C TRP A 105 -14.78 18.91 -7.91
N TYR A 106 -13.90 17.94 -7.63
CA TYR A 106 -12.90 18.01 -6.56
C TYR A 106 -11.91 19.16 -6.75
N ARG A 107 -11.59 19.53 -8.01
CA ARG A 107 -10.73 20.69 -8.31
C ARG A 107 -11.38 22.04 -7.96
N GLN A 108 -12.71 22.08 -7.83
CA GLN A 108 -13.46 23.30 -7.49
C GLN A 108 -13.59 23.51 -5.98
N MET A 109 -13.28 22.50 -5.16
CA MET A 109 -13.32 22.62 -3.71
C MET A 109 -12.09 23.36 -3.18
N ARG A 110 -12.23 24.68 -3.04
CA ARG A 110 -11.34 25.54 -2.26
C ARG A 110 -11.51 25.27 -0.76
N VAL A 111 -11.16 24.06 -0.33
CA VAL A 111 -10.93 23.83 1.10
C VAL A 111 -9.62 24.54 1.45
N VAL A 112 -9.54 25.17 2.63
CA VAL A 112 -8.41 25.97 3.12
C VAL A 112 -7.39 25.07 3.80
#